data_AF-A0A932WCV4-F1
#
_entry.id   AF-A0A932WCV4-F1
#
_cell.length_a   1.000
_cell.length_b   1.000
_cell.length_c   1.000
_cell.angle_alpha   90.00
_cell.angle_beta   90.00
_cell.angle_gamma   90.00
#
_symmetry.space_group_name_H-M   'P 1'
#
loop_
_entity.id
_entity.type
_entity.pdbx_description
1 polymer ?
#
loop_
_entity_poly.entity_id
_entity_poly.type
_entity_poly.pdbx_seq_one_letter_code
_entity_poly.pdbx_strand_id
1 'polypeptide(L)'
;MNLNARRWSLLAAVIGALVMVGCSSNKSQSEAPAASSQAAPQVAAPGGDIEHGESVEAITPAATIAEIWTQIGGEQGKLSTAIRNGQLKNVHHLAFGIRDLVVALADKANAASPASASRLNGMVEQVKASATRLDELGDAGNLTGTQTEFAKLETVLGAINSITGGK
;
A
#
# COMPACT_ATOMS: atom_id res chain seq x y z
N MET A 1 5.39 -39.32 4.22
CA MET A 1 5.71 -37.93 4.63
C MET A 1 6.34 -37.23 3.44
N ASN A 2 5.68 -36.20 2.92
CA ASN A 2 5.92 -35.61 1.60
C ASN A 2 7.24 -34.82 1.52
N LEU A 3 8.09 -35.17 0.54
CA LEU A 3 9.18 -34.34 0.04
C LEU A 3 8.66 -33.52 -1.15
N ASN A 4 8.36 -32.23 -0.94
CA ASN A 4 7.99 -31.32 -2.02
C ASN A 4 9.24 -30.70 -2.66
N ALA A 5 9.80 -31.39 -3.65
CA ALA A 5 10.78 -30.85 -4.58
C ALA A 5 10.07 -30.04 -5.68
N ARG A 6 10.14 -28.70 -5.60
CA ARG A 6 9.59 -27.80 -6.63
C ARG A 6 10.57 -27.74 -7.80
N ARG A 7 10.22 -28.44 -8.88
CA ARG A 7 10.85 -28.37 -10.21
C ARG A 7 10.49 -27.03 -10.86
N TRP A 8 11.47 -26.20 -11.17
CA TRP A 8 11.27 -25.00 -11.98
C TRP A 8 11.56 -25.36 -13.43
N SER A 9 10.52 -25.34 -14.27
CA SER A 9 10.64 -25.52 -15.72
C SER A 9 11.15 -24.22 -16.35
N LEU A 10 12.31 -24.31 -17.00
CA LEU A 10 12.83 -23.29 -17.91
C LEU A 10 12.10 -23.39 -19.24
N LEU A 11 11.40 -22.32 -19.64
CA LEU A 11 11.07 -22.07 -21.05
C LEU A 11 11.27 -20.56 -21.30
N ALA A 12 12.43 -20.19 -21.83
CA ALA A 12 12.67 -18.88 -22.41
C ALA A 12 12.43 -19.00 -23.93
N ALA A 13 11.35 -18.39 -24.41
CA ALA A 13 11.05 -18.27 -25.83
C ALA A 13 11.72 -16.99 -26.38
N VAL A 14 12.47 -17.18 -27.47
CA VAL A 14 13.14 -16.16 -28.28
C VAL A 14 12.17 -15.66 -29.36
N ILE A 15 11.90 -14.35 -29.41
CA ILE A 15 11.49 -13.58 -30.61
C ILE A 15 11.92 -12.13 -30.29
N GLY A 16 12.75 -11.39 -31.02
CA GLY A 16 12.99 -11.30 -32.46
C GLY A 16 12.86 -9.80 -32.80
N ALA A 17 13.97 -9.13 -33.11
CA ALA A 17 14.04 -7.69 -33.36
C ALA A 17 13.51 -7.29 -34.75
N LEU A 18 12.87 -6.12 -34.88
CA LEU A 18 12.92 -5.34 -36.13
C LEU A 18 12.72 -3.82 -35.87
N VAL A 19 13.62 -3.05 -36.47
CA VAL A 19 13.73 -1.58 -36.50
C VAL A 19 12.91 -1.01 -37.67
N MET A 20 12.42 0.24 -37.59
CA MET A 20 12.55 1.30 -38.63
C MET A 20 11.77 2.59 -38.30
N VAL A 21 12.54 3.67 -38.17
CA VAL A 21 12.40 5.05 -38.69
C VAL A 21 11.01 5.57 -39.11
N GLY A 22 10.64 6.73 -38.55
CA GLY A 22 9.62 7.62 -39.10
C GLY A 22 9.63 9.01 -38.45
N CYS A 23 10.42 9.94 -39.00
CA CYS A 23 10.25 11.38 -38.76
C CYS A 23 9.13 11.91 -39.68
N SER A 24 8.12 12.59 -39.13
CA SER A 24 7.35 13.55 -39.93
C SER A 24 6.80 14.66 -39.05
N SER A 25 7.34 15.85 -39.27
CA SER A 25 6.83 17.12 -38.77
C SER A 25 5.45 17.39 -39.36
N ASN A 26 4.47 17.80 -38.56
CA ASN A 26 3.60 18.87 -39.04
C ASN A 26 3.18 19.82 -37.93
N LYS A 27 3.48 21.09 -38.20
CA LYS A 27 3.24 22.27 -37.40
C LYS A 27 1.87 22.81 -37.83
N SER A 28 0.95 22.98 -36.89
CA SER A 28 -0.21 23.84 -37.09
C SER A 28 -0.56 24.47 -35.75
N GLN A 29 0.01 25.66 -35.54
CA GLN A 29 -0.55 26.67 -34.66
C GLN A 29 -1.52 27.49 -35.52
N SER A 30 -2.72 27.72 -35.03
CA SER A 30 -3.58 28.82 -35.47
C SER A 30 -4.36 29.31 -34.25
N GLU A 31 -4.38 30.64 -34.15
CA GLU A 31 -4.81 31.54 -33.09
C GLU A 31 -6.18 31.31 -32.41
N ALA A 32 -6.27 31.81 -31.17
CA ALA A 32 -7.49 32.13 -30.39
C ALA A 32 -8.10 33.50 -30.84
N PRO A 33 -9.30 33.98 -30.42
CA PRO A 33 -9.64 34.25 -29.01
C PRO A 33 -11.14 34.19 -28.57
N ALA A 34 -11.32 34.25 -27.24
CA ALA A 34 -12.40 34.85 -26.43
C ALA A 34 -13.89 34.44 -26.61
N ALA A 35 -14.50 33.94 -25.52
CA ALA A 35 -15.49 34.70 -24.72
C ALA A 35 -16.08 33.85 -23.56
N SER A 36 -16.32 34.53 -22.45
CA SER A 36 -16.73 34.04 -21.13
C SER A 36 -18.20 33.61 -21.03
N SER A 37 -18.50 32.69 -20.10
CA SER A 37 -19.74 32.72 -19.29
C SER A 37 -19.59 31.94 -17.98
N GLN A 38 -19.57 32.70 -16.87
CA GLN A 38 -20.03 32.35 -15.52
C GLN A 38 -21.58 32.13 -15.54
N ALA A 39 -22.30 31.52 -14.59
CA ALA A 39 -22.06 30.70 -13.41
C ALA A 39 -23.41 30.15 -12.87
N ALA A 40 -23.34 29.03 -12.11
CA ALA A 40 -24.18 28.64 -10.94
C ALA A 40 -25.68 28.30 -11.14
N PRO A 41 -26.37 27.76 -10.11
CA PRO A 41 -26.02 26.70 -9.15
C PRO A 41 -27.10 25.59 -9.14
N GLN A 42 -26.78 24.35 -8.75
CA GLN A 42 -27.83 23.41 -8.32
C GLN A 42 -27.46 22.71 -7.02
N VAL A 43 -28.45 22.73 -6.13
CA VAL A 43 -28.44 22.52 -4.70
C VAL A 43 -28.70 21.04 -4.39
N ALA A 44 -27.99 20.57 -3.38
CA ALA A 44 -28.22 19.46 -2.46
C ALA A 44 -29.40 18.50 -2.66
N ALA A 45 -29.11 17.21 -2.49
CA ALA A 45 -29.92 16.33 -1.64
C ALA A 45 -29.07 15.13 -1.14
N PRO A 46 -29.47 14.51 -0.01
CA PRO A 46 -28.57 14.02 1.02
C PRO A 46 -28.51 12.50 1.13
N GLY A 47 -27.63 12.02 2.00
CA GLY A 47 -27.80 10.73 2.66
C GLY A 47 -27.03 9.59 2.02
N GLY A 48 -25.88 9.31 2.60
CA GLY A 48 -25.03 8.19 2.23
C GLY A 48 -23.82 8.16 3.14
N ASP A 49 -24.04 8.42 4.43
CA ASP A 49 -23.09 8.22 5.50
C ASP A 49 -22.75 6.73 5.53
N ILE A 50 -21.77 6.32 4.73
CA ILE A 50 -21.01 5.12 5.04
C ILE A 50 -19.88 5.58 5.96
N GLU A 51 -20.25 5.83 7.21
CA GLU A 51 -19.36 5.59 8.33
C GLU A 51 -18.94 4.11 8.27
N HIS A 52 -17.83 3.84 7.61
CA HIS A 52 -16.95 2.74 7.97
C HIS A 52 -15.57 3.34 8.27
N GLY A 53 -15.57 4.30 9.19
CA GLY A 53 -14.40 4.55 10.01
C GLY A 53 -14.35 3.45 11.07
N GLU A 54 -13.97 2.23 10.69
CA GLU A 54 -13.46 1.31 11.69
C GLU A 54 -12.13 1.91 12.14
N SER A 55 -12.24 2.76 13.16
CA SER A 55 -11.12 3.46 13.76
C SER A 55 -10.07 2.42 14.14
N VAL A 56 -8.84 2.63 13.65
CA VAL A 56 -7.67 1.94 14.18
C VAL A 56 -7.74 2.09 15.69
N GLU A 57 -7.88 0.97 16.39
CA GLU A 57 -7.97 0.97 17.84
C GLU A 57 -6.73 1.70 18.37
N ALA A 58 -6.94 2.82 19.06
CA ALA A 58 -5.85 3.73 19.39
C ALA A 58 -4.81 2.98 20.23
N ILE A 59 -3.55 3.01 19.78
CA ILE A 59 -2.45 2.38 20.51
C ILE A 59 -2.31 3.11 21.85
N THR A 60 -2.65 2.43 22.93
CA THR A 60 -2.42 2.98 24.27
C THR A 60 -0.91 2.96 24.57
N PRO A 61 -0.37 3.92 25.33
CA PRO A 61 1.04 3.88 25.73
C PRO A 61 1.45 2.57 26.43
N ALA A 62 0.49 1.93 27.11
CA ALA A 62 0.65 0.67 27.82
C ALA A 62 0.62 -0.57 26.92
N ALA A 63 0.21 -0.46 25.65
CA ALA A 63 0.13 -1.61 24.75
C ALA A 63 1.49 -2.33 24.65
N THR A 64 1.47 -3.65 24.72
CA THR A 64 2.64 -4.51 24.59
C THR A 64 2.99 -4.72 23.11
N ILE A 65 4.19 -5.23 22.85
CA ILE A 65 4.61 -5.61 21.49
C ILE A 65 3.65 -6.62 20.86
N ALA A 66 3.17 -7.60 21.64
CA ALA A 66 2.22 -8.62 21.18
C ALA A 66 0.83 -8.04 20.85
N GLU A 67 0.33 -7.09 21.65
CA GLU A 67 -0.94 -6.41 21.37
C GLU A 67 -0.86 -5.57 20.08
N ILE A 68 0.25 -4.85 19.86
CA ILE A 68 0.46 -4.10 18.62
C ILE A 68 0.49 -5.06 17.42
N TRP A 69 1.15 -6.22 17.52
CA TRP A 69 1.13 -7.24 16.47
C TRP A 69 -0.27 -7.78 16.19
N THR A 70 -1.10 -7.94 17.22
CA THR A 70 -2.50 -8.35 17.06
C THR A 70 -3.28 -7.32 16.25
N GLN A 71 -3.10 -6.03 16.56
CA GLN A 71 -3.71 -4.93 15.80
C GLN A 71 -3.21 -4.87 14.35
N ILE A 72 -1.89 -5.03 14.12
CA ILE A 72 -1.31 -5.14 12.78
C ILE A 72 -1.96 -6.27 12.00
N GLY A 73 -2.10 -7.46 12.60
CA GLY A 73 -2.75 -8.61 11.99
C GLY A 73 -4.21 -8.33 11.63
N GLY A 74 -4.94 -7.61 12.49
CA GLY A 74 -6.30 -7.15 12.22
C GLY A 74 -6.37 -6.24 10.99
N GLU A 75 -5.56 -5.19 10.95
CA GLU A 75 -5.50 -4.25 9.82
C GLU A 75 -5.02 -4.93 8.51
N GLN A 76 -4.05 -5.85 8.59
CA GLN A 76 -3.64 -6.68 7.44
C GLN A 76 -4.79 -7.53 6.90
N GLY A 77 -5.59 -8.14 7.79
CA GLY A 77 -6.76 -8.94 7.41
C GLY A 77 -7.84 -8.11 6.72
N LYS A 78 -8.12 -6.90 7.25
CA LYS A 78 -9.03 -5.94 6.63
C LYS A 78 -8.52 -5.48 5.27
N LEU A 79 -7.24 -5.12 5.17
CA LEU A 79 -6.61 -4.67 3.93
C LEU A 79 -6.66 -5.76 2.85
N SER A 80 -6.29 -7.00 3.20
CA SER A 80 -6.41 -8.15 2.31
C SER A 80 -7.84 -8.32 1.80
N THR A 81 -8.83 -8.19 2.68
CA THR A 81 -10.25 -8.31 2.32
C THR A 81 -10.70 -7.17 1.39
N ALA A 82 -10.32 -5.93 1.69
CA ALA A 82 -10.63 -4.77 0.85
C ALA A 82 -10.04 -4.94 -0.56
N ILE A 83 -8.79 -5.39 -0.67
CA ILE A 83 -8.13 -5.65 -1.96
C ILE A 83 -8.86 -6.75 -2.74
N ARG A 84 -9.16 -7.89 -2.11
CA ARG A 84 -9.88 -9.00 -2.77
C ARG A 84 -11.27 -8.59 -3.28
N ASN A 85 -11.95 -7.72 -2.54
CA ASN A 85 -13.28 -7.22 -2.89
C ASN A 85 -13.23 -6.03 -3.87
N GLY A 86 -12.05 -5.59 -4.32
CA GLY A 86 -11.90 -4.45 -5.21
C GLY A 86 -12.23 -3.10 -4.56
N GLN A 87 -12.27 -3.02 -3.23
CA GLN A 87 -12.56 -1.81 -2.45
C GLN A 87 -11.31 -0.91 -2.37
N LEU A 88 -10.76 -0.54 -3.53
CA LEU A 88 -9.45 0.13 -3.64
C LEU A 88 -9.42 1.52 -3.00
N LYS A 89 -10.57 2.20 -2.90
CA LYS A 89 -10.68 3.49 -2.20
C LYS A 89 -10.42 3.39 -0.69
N ASN A 90 -10.57 2.21 -0.09
CA ASN A 90 -10.37 2.01 1.35
C ASN A 90 -8.94 1.53 1.66
N VAL A 91 -8.14 1.20 0.64
CA VAL A 91 -6.79 0.64 0.80
C VAL A 91 -5.87 1.60 1.55
N HIS A 92 -5.93 2.90 1.26
CA HIS A 92 -5.02 3.87 1.85
C HIS A 92 -5.21 4.01 3.37
N HIS A 93 -6.46 4.04 3.85
CA HIS A 93 -6.77 4.14 5.28
C HIS A 93 -6.16 2.96 6.05
N LEU A 94 -6.37 1.74 5.55
CA LEU A 94 -5.87 0.51 6.19
C LEU A 94 -4.34 0.41 6.08
N ALA A 95 -3.76 0.78 4.94
CA ALA A 95 -2.31 0.79 4.75
C ALA A 95 -1.61 1.79 5.69
N PHE A 96 -2.17 2.97 5.88
CA PHE A 96 -1.64 3.95 6.83
C PHE A 96 -1.88 3.54 8.29
N GLY A 97 -2.97 2.84 8.60
CA GLY A 97 -3.15 2.21 9.91
C GLY A 97 -2.01 1.23 10.26
N ILE A 98 -1.67 0.34 9.32
CA ILE A 98 -0.53 -0.59 9.47
C ILE A 98 0.79 0.18 9.66
N ARG A 99 1.03 1.23 8.86
CA ARG A 99 2.22 2.07 8.98
C ARG A 99 2.36 2.63 10.39
N ASP A 100 1.28 3.20 10.92
CA ASP A 100 1.30 3.88 12.21
C ASP A 100 1.52 2.86 13.36
N LEU A 101 0.91 1.69 13.25
CA LEU A 101 1.15 0.56 14.15
C LEU A 101 2.61 0.08 14.13
N VAL A 102 3.22 -0.02 12.94
CA VAL A 102 4.63 -0.40 12.78
C VAL A 102 5.58 0.64 13.35
N VAL A 103 5.28 1.94 13.20
CA VAL A 103 6.07 3.00 13.82
C VAL A 103 6.03 2.87 15.35
N ALA A 104 4.85 2.73 15.93
CA ALA A 104 4.71 2.54 17.38
C ALA A 104 5.38 1.26 17.90
N LEU A 105 5.29 0.17 17.12
CA LEU A 105 6.01 -1.07 17.40
C LEU A 105 7.52 -0.84 17.44
N ALA A 106 8.06 -0.11 16.46
CA ALA A 106 9.48 0.17 16.36
C ALA A 106 9.99 1.01 17.53
N ASP A 107 9.26 2.05 17.92
CA ASP A 107 9.61 2.88 19.08
C ASP A 107 9.69 2.04 20.35
N LYS A 108 8.71 1.15 20.56
CA LYS A 108 8.67 0.26 21.72
C LYS A 108 9.78 -0.79 21.71
N ALA A 109 10.02 -1.42 20.57
CA ALA A 109 11.08 -2.41 20.41
C ALA A 109 12.47 -1.79 20.58
N ASN A 110 12.69 -0.59 20.06
CA ASN A 110 13.93 0.16 20.21
C ASN A 110 14.20 0.56 21.66
N ALA A 111 13.15 0.95 22.40
CA ALA A 111 13.24 1.25 23.83
C ALA A 111 13.58 -0.01 24.65
N ALA A 112 13.08 -1.18 24.26
CA ALA A 112 13.36 -2.45 24.92
C ALA A 112 14.75 -3.03 24.57
N SER A 113 15.17 -2.91 23.31
CA SER A 113 16.47 -3.41 22.82
C SER A 113 17.02 -2.57 21.65
N PRO A 114 17.98 -1.67 21.91
CA PRO A 114 18.54 -0.80 20.88
C PRO A 114 19.38 -1.52 19.81
N ALA A 115 19.78 -2.78 20.06
CA ALA A 115 20.70 -3.52 19.19
C ALA A 115 20.20 -3.69 17.74
N SER A 116 18.88 -3.69 17.54
CA SER A 116 18.24 -3.85 16.23
C SER A 116 17.73 -2.54 15.62
N ALA A 117 17.94 -1.39 16.28
CA ALA A 117 17.22 -0.16 15.97
C ALA A 117 17.44 0.36 14.56
N SER A 118 18.69 0.38 14.08
CA SER A 118 18.98 0.83 12.70
C SER A 118 18.29 -0.04 11.65
N ARG A 119 18.34 -1.37 11.83
CA ARG A 119 17.67 -2.31 10.93
C ARG A 119 16.15 -2.15 10.99
N LEU A 120 15.59 -1.99 12.19
CA LEU A 120 14.16 -1.81 12.39
C LEU A 120 13.66 -0.51 11.74
N ASN A 121 14.36 0.60 11.95
CA ASN A 121 14.03 1.88 11.32
C ASN A 121 14.09 1.80 9.79
N GLY A 122 15.08 1.09 9.22
CA GLY A 122 15.13 0.86 7.77
C GLY A 122 13.96 0.04 7.23
N MET A 123 13.37 -0.86 8.03
CA MET A 123 12.15 -1.58 7.64
C MET A 123 10.88 -0.73 7.85
N VAL A 124 10.84 0.14 8.86
CA VAL A 124 9.77 1.12 9.05
C VAL A 124 9.66 2.03 7.83
N GLU A 125 10.78 2.51 7.29
CA GLU A 125 10.78 3.33 6.07
C GLU A 125 10.27 2.54 4.84
N GLN A 126 10.55 1.24 4.75
CA GLN A 126 9.96 0.38 3.71
C GLN A 126 8.45 0.24 3.86
N VAL A 127 7.95 0.07 5.09
CA VAL A 127 6.49 0.03 5.36
C VAL A 127 5.84 1.35 4.98
N LYS A 128 6.44 2.50 5.33
CA LYS A 128 5.95 3.83 4.92
C LYS A 128 5.86 3.95 3.41
N ALA A 129 6.92 3.56 2.70
CA ALA A 129 6.94 3.60 1.24
C ALA A 129 5.87 2.69 0.61
N SER A 130 5.69 1.47 1.13
CA SER A 130 4.63 0.58 0.66
C SER A 130 3.24 1.13 0.94
N ALA A 131 3.01 1.77 2.09
CA ALA A 131 1.73 2.38 2.41
C ALA A 131 1.40 3.54 1.46
N THR A 132 2.36 4.44 1.18
CA THR A 132 2.20 5.48 0.16
C THR A 132 1.94 4.89 -1.22
N ARG A 133 2.62 3.81 -1.59
CA ARG A 133 2.42 3.19 -2.90
C ARG A 133 1.06 2.49 -3.02
N LEU A 134 0.56 1.89 -1.94
CA LEU A 134 -0.77 1.30 -1.87
C LEU A 134 -1.87 2.37 -2.02
N ASP A 135 -1.67 3.55 -1.45
CA ASP A 135 -2.51 4.73 -1.63
C ASP A 135 -2.56 5.15 -3.11
N GLU A 136 -1.40 5.45 -3.72
CA GLU A 136 -1.30 5.83 -5.14
C GLU A 136 -1.94 4.79 -6.09
N LEU A 137 -1.72 3.51 -5.83
CA LEU A 137 -2.27 2.41 -6.64
C LEU A 137 -3.78 2.25 -6.43
N GLY A 138 -4.25 2.44 -5.20
CA GLY A 138 -5.66 2.43 -4.85
C GLY A 138 -6.43 3.55 -5.55
N ASP A 139 -5.90 4.77 -5.50
CA ASP A 139 -6.45 5.95 -6.17
C ASP A 139 -6.45 5.80 -7.70
N ALA A 140 -5.42 5.16 -8.25
CA ALA A 140 -5.34 4.84 -9.67
C ALA A 140 -6.27 3.68 -10.10
N GLY A 141 -6.96 3.02 -9.16
CA GLY A 141 -7.79 1.85 -9.45
C GLY A 141 -7.01 0.62 -9.91
N ASN A 142 -5.70 0.57 -9.65
CA ASN A 142 -4.81 -0.47 -10.14
C ASN A 142 -4.80 -1.68 -9.20
N LEU A 143 -5.77 -2.59 -9.37
CA LEU A 143 -5.92 -3.77 -8.52
C LEU A 143 -4.67 -4.67 -8.51
N THR A 144 -4.14 -5.02 -9.69
CA THR A 144 -2.97 -5.90 -9.80
C THR A 144 -1.73 -5.29 -9.15
N GLY A 145 -1.53 -3.99 -9.35
CA GLY A 145 -0.47 -3.24 -8.68
C GLY A 145 -0.65 -3.27 -7.18
N THR A 146 -1.88 -3.01 -6.70
CA THR A 146 -2.21 -3.00 -5.27
C THR A 146 -1.93 -4.36 -4.62
N GLN A 147 -2.33 -5.47 -5.26
CA GLN A 147 -2.02 -6.82 -4.79
C GLN A 147 -0.51 -7.09 -4.72
N THR A 148 0.22 -6.65 -5.75
CA THR A 148 1.67 -6.81 -5.81
C THR A 148 2.36 -6.03 -4.68
N GLU A 149 1.93 -4.79 -4.42
CA GLU A 149 2.49 -3.98 -3.35
C GLU A 149 2.13 -4.51 -1.97
N PHE A 150 0.90 -5.00 -1.78
CA PHE A 150 0.48 -5.61 -0.53
C PHE A 150 1.33 -6.84 -0.17
N ALA A 151 1.66 -7.70 -1.14
CA ALA A 151 2.55 -8.84 -0.91
C ALA A 151 3.98 -8.43 -0.46
N LYS A 152 4.48 -7.27 -0.93
CA LYS A 152 5.76 -6.73 -0.46
C LYS A 152 5.64 -6.24 0.98
N LEU A 153 4.56 -5.52 1.30
CA LEU A 153 4.27 -5.09 2.66
C LEU A 153 4.24 -6.30 3.62
N GLU A 154 3.54 -7.38 3.27
CA GLU A 154 3.52 -8.63 4.06
C GLU A 154 4.92 -9.22 4.28
N THR A 155 5.77 -9.18 3.26
CA THR A 155 7.16 -9.66 3.36
C THR A 155 7.96 -8.83 4.37
N VAL A 156 7.84 -7.49 4.32
CA VAL A 156 8.52 -6.59 5.27
C VAL A 156 8.00 -6.79 6.68
N LEU A 157 6.68 -6.92 6.86
CA LEU A 157 6.06 -7.19 8.16
C LEU A 157 6.54 -8.52 8.76
N GLY A 158 6.67 -9.58 7.95
CA GLY A 158 7.26 -10.85 8.40
C GLY A 158 8.72 -10.70 8.90
N ALA A 159 9.51 -9.85 8.23
CA ALA A 159 10.88 -9.54 8.66
C ALA A 159 10.91 -8.74 9.97
N ILE A 160 10.02 -7.77 10.14
CA ILE A 160 9.86 -7.00 11.39
C ILE A 160 9.45 -7.92 12.54
N ASN A 161 8.52 -8.85 12.31
CA ASN A 161 8.07 -9.80 13.33
C ASN A 161 9.22 -10.69 13.83
N SER A 162 10.09 -11.13 12.90
CA SER A 162 11.26 -11.95 13.23
C SER A 162 12.28 -11.23 14.13
N ILE A 163 12.29 -9.90 14.14
CA ILE A 163 13.20 -9.07 14.95
C ILE A 163 12.56 -8.69 16.29
N THR A 164 11.26 -8.39 16.28
CA THR A 164 10.53 -7.88 17.45
C THR A 164 9.94 -8.99 18.32
N GLY A 165 9.88 -10.23 17.82
CA GLY A 165 9.44 -11.39 18.58
C GLY A 165 7.94 -11.40 18.87
N GLY A 166 7.11 -10.99 17.92
CA GLY A 166 5.64 -10.96 18.03
C GLY A 166 4.98 -12.34 18.05
N LYS A 167 5.41 -13.22 18.96
CA LYS A 167 4.81 -14.52 19.26
C LYS A 167 4.19 -14.53 20.64
#